data_AF-A0A7V4JSM8-F1
#
_entry.id   AF-A0A7V4JSM8-F1
#
_cell.length_a   1.000
_cell.length_b   1.000
_cell.length_c   1.000
_cell.angle_alpha   90.00
_cell.angle_beta   90.00
_cell.angle_gamma   90.00
#
_symmetry.space_group_name_H-M   'P 1'
#
loop_
_entity.id
_entity.type
_entity.pdbx_description
1 polymer ?
#
loop_
_entity_poly.entity_id
_entity_poly.type
_entity_poly.pdbx_seq_one_letter_code
_entity_poly.pdbx_strand_id
1 'polypeptide(L)'
;MRSHRLAGWLAATLVCSLLMTTLSACVGGHVPTLQDRIREYLYKYQPTTGDQFVQWANREFSALTPREVFEALRAEGKLQARLGHPNMVGVLSFCASAWAKQKGLFYSVTEWLALQEEAKKNMRDEPGDLQLWPTAPK
;
A
#
# COMPACT_ATOMS: atom_id res chain seq x y z
N MET A 1 -49.32 42.02 33.54
CA MET A 1 -50.32 40.93 33.69
C MET A 1 -49.90 39.82 32.72
N ARG A 2 -49.30 38.72 33.19
CA ARG A 2 -49.94 37.38 33.38
C ARG A 2 -50.76 36.95 32.15
N SER A 3 -50.68 35.76 31.57
CA SER A 3 -49.93 34.52 31.81
C SER A 3 -50.50 33.45 30.85
N HIS A 4 -49.65 32.53 30.35
CA HIS A 4 -49.94 31.15 29.84
C HIS A 4 -50.85 30.98 28.60
N ARG A 5 -50.61 30.09 27.62
CA ARG A 5 -50.29 28.64 27.64
C ARG A 5 -49.49 28.32 26.35
N LEU A 6 -48.35 27.62 26.34
CA LEU A 6 -48.08 26.18 26.53
C LEU A 6 -48.89 25.18 25.67
N ALA A 7 -48.10 24.36 24.97
CA ALA A 7 -48.28 22.95 24.60
C ALA A 7 -48.89 22.60 23.22
N GLY A 8 -48.14 21.78 22.49
CA GLY A 8 -48.54 21.15 21.23
C GLY A 8 -47.34 20.54 20.49
N TRP A 9 -46.68 19.58 21.13
CA TRP A 9 -45.62 18.73 20.56
C TRP A 9 -46.22 17.57 19.74
N LEU A 10 -45.35 17.00 18.89
CA LEU A 10 -45.32 15.62 18.35
C LEU A 10 -45.95 15.32 16.98
N ALA A 11 -45.03 15.16 16.02
CA ALA A 11 -44.72 13.92 15.29
C ALA A 11 -45.77 13.29 14.37
N ALA A 12 -45.41 13.18 13.07
CA ALA A 12 -45.39 11.92 12.30
C ALA A 12 -44.89 12.25 10.88
N THR A 13 -43.63 11.96 10.51
CA THR A 13 -43.25 10.80 9.69
C THR A 13 -44.25 10.42 8.60
N LEU A 14 -43.90 10.59 7.33
CA LEU A 14 -43.63 9.47 6.41
C LEU A 14 -43.35 9.98 4.97
N VAL A 15 -42.21 9.53 4.44
CA VAL A 15 -42.04 8.99 3.07
C VAL A 15 -42.38 9.90 1.89
N CYS A 16 -41.33 10.48 1.30
CA CYS A 16 -41.25 10.55 -0.17
C CYS A 16 -39.78 10.67 -0.62
N SER A 17 -38.96 9.68 -0.23
CA SER A 17 -37.65 9.46 -0.83
C SER A 17 -37.85 8.66 -2.12
N LEU A 18 -38.19 9.33 -3.22
CA LEU A 18 -38.19 8.74 -4.55
C LEU A 18 -37.10 9.41 -5.40
N LEU A 19 -36.31 8.56 -6.06
CA LEU A 19 -35.38 8.83 -7.14
C LEU A 19 -34.07 9.55 -6.78
N MET A 20 -33.15 8.78 -6.20
CA MET A 20 -31.72 8.86 -6.56
C MET A 20 -31.25 7.46 -6.98
N THR A 21 -31.88 6.91 -8.03
CA THR A 21 -31.29 5.82 -8.82
C THR A 21 -30.36 6.43 -9.86
N THR A 22 -29.27 7.04 -9.40
CA THR A 22 -28.09 7.14 -10.25
C THR A 22 -27.39 5.80 -10.20
N LEU A 23 -27.58 5.04 -11.29
CA LEU A 23 -26.63 4.03 -11.73
C LEU A 23 -25.22 4.63 -11.63
N SER A 24 -24.47 4.27 -10.58
CA SER A 24 -23.03 4.25 -10.69
C SER A 24 -22.66 2.80 -10.90
N ALA A 25 -22.37 2.51 -12.17
CA ALA A 25 -21.74 1.29 -12.61
C ALA A 25 -20.65 0.87 -11.61
N CYS A 26 -20.63 -0.42 -11.28
CA CYS A 26 -19.52 -1.08 -10.61
C CYS A 26 -18.25 -0.95 -11.46
N VAL A 27 -17.60 0.22 -11.45
CA VAL A 27 -16.19 0.32 -11.74
C VAL A 27 -15.52 -0.25 -10.49
N GLY A 28 -15.25 -1.56 -10.51
CA GLY A 28 -14.42 -2.22 -9.51
C GLY A 28 -13.00 -1.67 -9.58
N GLY A 29 -12.80 -0.44 -9.13
CA GLY A 29 -11.50 0.18 -9.00
C GLY A 29 -10.82 -0.45 -7.79
N HIS A 30 -9.85 -1.33 -8.04
CA HIS A 30 -8.94 -1.80 -7.00
C HIS A 30 -8.28 -0.59 -6.35
N VAL A 31 -8.54 -0.35 -5.07
CA VAL A 31 -7.85 0.69 -4.31
C VAL A 31 -6.45 0.15 -4.03
N PRO A 32 -5.38 0.74 -4.59
CA PRO A 32 -4.03 0.19 -4.46
C PRO A 32 -3.60 0.22 -3.00
N THR A 33 -3.12 -0.93 -2.52
CA THR A 33 -2.57 -1.05 -1.17
C THR A 33 -1.25 -0.26 -1.06
N LEU A 34 -0.80 0.02 0.17
CA LEU A 34 0.52 0.64 0.39
C LEU A 34 1.64 -0.17 -0.28
N GLN A 35 1.53 -1.50 -0.22
CA GLN A 35 2.44 -2.43 -0.87
C GLN A 35 2.43 -2.25 -2.39
N ASP A 36 1.25 -2.11 -3.00
CA ASP A 36 1.11 -1.87 -4.45
C ASP A 36 1.76 -0.54 -4.86
N ARG A 37 1.57 0.52 -4.07
CA ARG A 37 2.19 1.84 -4.33
C ARG A 37 3.72 1.81 -4.23
N ILE A 38 4.27 1.10 -3.23
CA ILE A 38 5.71 0.88 -3.10
C ILE A 38 6.24 0.11 -4.30
N ARG A 39 5.58 -1.00 -4.65
CA ARG A 39 5.94 -1.82 -5.81
C ARG A 39 5.93 -0.99 -7.10
N GLU A 40 4.87 -0.23 -7.35
CA GLU A 40 4.74 0.65 -8.52
C GLU A 40 5.86 1.69 -8.57
N TYR A 41 6.20 2.33 -7.45
CA TYR A 41 7.31 3.28 -7.39
C TYR A 41 8.65 2.63 -7.75
N LEU A 42 8.96 1.47 -7.15
CA LEU A 42 10.22 0.77 -7.41
C LEU A 42 10.35 0.37 -8.89
N TYR A 43 9.26 -0.06 -9.52
CA TYR A 43 9.26 -0.40 -10.95
C TYR A 43 9.34 0.82 -11.86
N LYS A 44 8.55 1.86 -11.57
CA LYS A 44 8.46 3.03 -12.43
C LYS A 44 9.73 3.88 -12.39
N TYR A 45 10.33 4.03 -11.21
CA TYR A 45 11.42 4.97 -10.99
C TYR A 45 12.77 4.28 -10.78
N GLN A 46 12.80 2.97 -10.55
CA GLN A 46 14.02 2.15 -10.39
C GLN A 46 15.09 2.87 -9.56
N PRO A 47 14.76 3.21 -8.29
CA PRO A 47 15.65 4.02 -7.48
C PRO A 47 17.01 3.34 -7.36
N THR A 48 18.08 4.13 -7.49
CA THR A 48 19.47 3.66 -7.36
C THR A 48 20.00 3.87 -5.96
N THR A 49 19.30 4.64 -5.11
CA THR A 49 19.66 4.89 -3.71
C THR A 49 18.44 4.82 -2.79
N GLY A 50 18.69 4.49 -1.52
CA GLY A 50 17.66 4.52 -0.48
C GLY A 50 17.10 5.93 -0.23
N ASP A 51 17.91 6.97 -0.44
CA ASP A 51 17.49 8.35 -0.23
C ASP A 51 16.40 8.80 -1.21
N GLN A 52 16.44 8.32 -2.46
CA GLN A 52 15.37 8.57 -3.43
C GLN A 52 14.03 8.01 -2.93
N PHE A 53 14.04 6.77 -2.43
CA PHE A 53 12.86 6.17 -1.81
C PHE A 53 12.38 7.00 -0.60
N VAL A 54 13.30 7.42 0.27
CA VAL A 54 12.98 8.20 1.46
C VAL A 54 12.31 9.53 1.11
N GLN A 55 12.82 10.26 0.12
CA GLN A 55 12.23 11.53 -0.33
C GLN A 55 10.82 11.33 -0.87
N TRP A 56 10.63 10.31 -1.71
CA TRP A 56 9.33 9.94 -2.25
C TRP A 56 8.36 9.53 -1.14
N ALA A 57 8.74 8.59 -0.26
CA ALA A 57 7.90 8.07 0.81
C ALA A 57 7.48 9.15 1.80
N ASN A 58 8.35 10.11 2.12
CA ASN A 58 7.99 11.25 2.97
C ASN A 58 6.90 12.14 2.36
N ARG A 59 6.85 12.26 1.04
CA ARG A 59 5.81 13.03 0.33
C ARG A 59 4.53 12.21 0.20
N GLU A 60 4.64 10.96 -0.26
CA GLU A 60 3.50 10.12 -0.62
C GLU A 60 2.76 9.49 0.57
N PHE A 61 3.47 9.29 1.69
CA PHE A 61 3.00 8.57 2.86
C PHE A 61 3.09 9.42 4.13
N SER A 62 3.02 10.75 4.00
CA SER A 62 3.07 11.69 5.13
C SER A 62 1.99 11.46 6.20
N ALA A 63 0.87 10.86 5.81
CA ALA A 63 -0.23 10.50 6.70
C ALA A 63 -0.08 9.12 7.37
N LEU A 64 0.91 8.32 6.97
CA LEU A 64 1.15 6.97 7.52
C LEU A 64 2.24 7.00 8.58
N THR A 65 2.16 6.09 9.54
CA THR A 65 3.23 5.94 10.53
C THR A 65 4.48 5.35 9.88
N PRO A 66 5.68 5.68 10.39
CA PRO A 66 6.91 5.07 9.91
C PRO A 66 6.91 3.54 9.91
N ARG A 67 6.24 2.94 10.89
CA ARG A 67 6.15 1.48 11.05
C ARG A 67 5.26 0.85 9.97
N GLU A 68 4.16 1.48 9.58
CA GLU A 68 3.31 0.97 8.49
C GLU A 68 4.07 0.90 7.16
N VAL A 69 4.82 1.95 6.82
CA VAL A 69 5.65 1.98 5.61
C VAL A 69 6.74 0.89 5.67
N PHE A 70 7.37 0.71 6.84
CA PHE A 70 8.40 -0.31 7.02
C PHE A 70 7.85 -1.73 6.92
N GLU A 71 6.70 -2.01 7.52
CA GLU A 71 6.05 -3.33 7.41
C GLU A 71 5.58 -3.62 5.98
N ALA A 72 5.13 -2.60 5.23
CA ALA A 72 4.80 -2.77 3.82
C ALA A 72 6.05 -3.08 2.96
N LEU A 73 7.19 -2.46 3.24
CA LEU A 73 8.47 -2.83 2.61
C LEU A 73 8.84 -4.29 2.90
N ARG A 74 8.71 -4.73 4.16
CA ARG A 74 8.97 -6.13 4.56
C ARG A 74 8.02 -7.10 3.89
N ALA A 75 6.72 -6.78 3.85
CA ALA A 75 5.72 -7.59 3.18
C ALA A 75 6.00 -7.73 1.67
N GLU A 76 6.43 -6.65 1.03
CA GLU A 76 6.87 -6.68 -0.37
C GLU A 76 8.13 -7.52 -0.55
N GLY A 77 9.13 -7.40 0.34
CA GLY A 77 10.32 -8.25 0.33
C GLY A 77 9.96 -9.74 0.38
N LYS A 78 9.03 -10.12 1.26
CA LYS A 78 8.53 -11.51 1.38
C LYS A 78 7.76 -11.96 0.14
N LEU A 79 7.01 -11.08 -0.52
CA LEU A 79 6.35 -11.41 -1.77
C LEU A 79 7.38 -11.67 -2.87
N GLN A 80 8.34 -10.76 -3.04
CA GLN A 80 9.38 -10.85 -4.06
C GLN A 80 10.30 -12.07 -3.83
N ALA A 81 10.55 -12.46 -2.57
CA ALA A 81 11.24 -13.70 -2.25
C ALA A 81 10.46 -14.95 -2.69
N ARG A 82 9.15 -15.00 -2.40
CA ARG A 82 8.28 -16.10 -2.86
C ARG A 82 8.17 -16.20 -4.38
N LEU A 83 8.25 -15.06 -5.06
CA LEU A 83 8.25 -14.99 -6.53
C LEU A 83 9.60 -15.32 -7.17
N GLY A 84 10.67 -15.46 -6.38
CA GLY A 84 12.00 -15.76 -6.91
C GLY A 84 12.74 -14.56 -7.49
N HIS A 85 12.54 -13.36 -6.92
CA HIS A 85 13.13 -12.10 -7.40
C HIS A 85 14.23 -11.55 -6.46
N PRO A 86 15.43 -12.18 -6.41
CA PRO A 86 16.48 -11.79 -5.46
C PRO A 86 16.95 -10.34 -5.62
N ASN A 87 17.00 -9.84 -6.85
CA ASN A 87 17.38 -8.45 -7.12
C ASN A 87 16.37 -7.45 -6.52
N MET A 88 15.07 -7.73 -6.64
CA MET A 88 14.05 -6.87 -6.06
C MET A 88 14.06 -6.91 -4.53
N VAL A 89 14.31 -8.07 -3.94
CA VAL A 89 14.54 -8.17 -2.48
C VAL A 89 15.75 -7.33 -2.06
N GLY A 90 16.83 -7.32 -2.87
CA GLY A 90 17.97 -6.42 -2.67
C GLY A 90 17.61 -4.95 -2.73
N VAL A 91 16.75 -4.56 -3.68
CA VAL A 91 16.26 -3.19 -3.81
C VAL A 91 15.47 -2.76 -2.57
N LEU A 92 14.49 -3.58 -2.19
CA LEU A 92 13.65 -3.36 -1.02
C LEU A 92 14.46 -3.30 0.28
N SER A 93 15.48 -4.14 0.40
CA SER A 93 16.41 -4.17 1.53
C SER A 93 17.11 -2.83 1.74
N PHE A 94 17.67 -2.21 0.67
CA PHE A 94 18.30 -0.91 0.82
C PHE A 94 17.28 0.21 1.10
N CYS A 95 16.08 0.17 0.50
CA CYS A 95 15.00 1.12 0.78
C CYS A 95 14.58 1.04 2.26
N ALA A 96 14.37 -0.18 2.76
CA ALA A 96 14.01 -0.44 4.14
C ALA A 96 15.11 -0.02 5.12
N SER A 97 16.38 -0.27 4.79
CA SER A 97 17.52 0.19 5.58
C SER A 97 17.58 1.72 5.69
N ALA A 98 17.45 2.44 4.57
CA ALA A 98 17.46 3.89 4.55
C ALA A 98 16.25 4.50 5.30
N TRP A 99 15.06 3.94 5.09
CA TRP A 99 13.86 4.36 5.80
C TRP A 99 13.99 4.11 7.31
N ALA A 100 14.41 2.92 7.72
CA ALA A 100 14.59 2.59 9.13
C ALA A 100 15.62 3.49 9.80
N LYS A 101 16.74 3.77 9.13
CA LYS A 101 17.76 4.71 9.61
C LYS A 101 17.18 6.11 9.81
N GLN A 102 16.41 6.64 8.85
CA GLN A 102 15.82 7.98 8.98
C GLN A 102 14.78 8.04 10.10
N LYS A 103 14.01 6.97 10.31
CA LYS A 103 12.87 6.94 11.24
C LYS A 103 13.18 6.34 12.62
N GLY A 104 14.43 5.96 12.88
CA GLY A 104 14.83 5.33 14.14
C GLY A 104 14.20 3.95 14.37
N LEU A 105 13.96 3.19 13.30
CA LEU A 105 13.40 1.84 13.38
C LEU A 105 14.52 0.78 13.37
N PHE A 106 14.25 -0.37 13.98
CA PHE A 106 15.15 -1.51 13.91
C PHE A 106 15.16 -2.13 12.50
N TYR A 107 16.34 -2.43 11.99
CA TYR A 107 16.56 -3.07 10.71
C TYR A 107 17.44 -4.31 10.88
N SER A 108 16.96 -5.46 10.41
CA SER A 108 17.68 -6.73 10.50
C SER A 108 18.31 -7.11 9.16
N VAL A 109 19.62 -6.93 9.00
CA VAL A 109 20.36 -7.38 7.80
C VAL A 109 20.14 -8.88 7.58
N THR A 110 20.16 -9.68 8.65
CA THR A 110 19.99 -11.13 8.59
C THR A 110 18.63 -11.55 8.02
N GLU A 111 17.56 -10.82 8.36
CA GLU A 111 16.23 -11.08 7.79
C GLU A 111 16.23 -10.90 6.27
N TRP A 112 16.79 -9.79 5.79
CA TRP A 112 16.81 -9.48 4.36
C TRP A 112 17.74 -10.41 3.57
N LEU A 113 18.85 -10.85 4.15
CA LEU A 113 19.70 -11.88 3.55
C LEU A 113 18.95 -13.22 3.45
N ALA A 114 18.20 -13.62 4.48
CA ALA A 114 17.38 -14.83 4.43
C ALA A 114 16.33 -14.76 3.31
N LEU A 115 15.68 -13.60 3.11
CA LEU A 115 14.75 -13.39 2.01
C LEU A 115 15.43 -13.45 0.63
N GLN A 116 16.65 -12.94 0.49
CA GLN A 116 17.40 -13.08 -0.76
C GLN A 116 17.76 -14.53 -1.07
N GLU A 117 18.16 -15.30 -0.05
CA GLU A 117 18.43 -16.73 -0.21
C GLU A 117 17.17 -17.53 -0.52
N GLU A 118 16.04 -17.21 0.12
CA GLU A 118 14.72 -17.74 -0.27
C GLU A 118 14.39 -17.41 -1.73
N ALA A 119 14.61 -16.17 -2.15
CA ALA A 119 14.38 -15.75 -3.53
C ALA A 119 15.23 -16.55 -4.52
N LYS A 120 16.51 -16.75 -4.24
CA LYS A 120 17.41 -17.57 -5.09
C LYS A 120 16.92 -19.02 -5.21
N LYS A 121 16.42 -19.61 -4.11
CA LYS A 121 15.86 -20.97 -4.11
C LYS A 121 14.55 -21.07 -4.90
N ASN A 122 13.77 -19.99 -4.93
CA ASN A 122 12.51 -19.90 -5.66
C ASN A 122 12.68 -19.41 -7.11
N MET A 123 13.92 -19.16 -7.57
CA MET A 123 14.17 -18.83 -8.97
C MET A 123 13.73 -20.01 -9.85
N ARG A 124 12.94 -19.72 -10.87
CA ARG A 124 12.46 -20.71 -11.84
C ARG A 124 13.36 -20.69 -13.08
N ASP A 125 13.66 -21.88 -13.61
CA ASP A 125 14.55 -22.07 -14.77
C ASP A 125 13.96 -21.47 -16.05
N GLU A 126 12.66 -21.68 -16.25
CA GLU A 126 11.89 -20.89 -17.19
C GLU A 126 11.08 -19.88 -16.39
N PRO A 127 11.25 -18.59 -16.66
CA PRO A 127 10.53 -17.58 -15.94
C PRO A 127 9.02 -17.61 -16.17
N GLY A 128 8.50 -18.51 -17.04
CA GLY A 128 7.08 -18.81 -17.31
C GLY A 128 6.13 -17.91 -16.53
N ASP A 129 5.79 -16.79 -17.16
CA ASP A 129 5.11 -15.65 -16.54
C ASP A 129 5.96 -14.85 -15.53
N LEU A 130 7.18 -14.44 -15.92
CA LEU A 130 7.82 -13.21 -15.43
C LEU A 130 7.02 -12.02 -15.96
N GLN A 131 5.72 -12.04 -15.75
CA GLN A 131 4.93 -10.85 -15.74
C GLN A 131 5.39 -10.09 -14.50
N LEU A 132 6.34 -9.18 -14.73
CA LEU A 132 6.59 -8.02 -13.88
C LEU A 132 5.32 -7.12 -13.72
N TRP A 133 4.13 -7.58 -14.19
CA TRP A 133 2.93 -6.79 -14.51
C TRP A 133 1.67 -7.68 -14.47
N PRO A 134 0.54 -7.26 -13.91
CA PRO A 134 -0.73 -7.55 -14.57
C PRO A 134 -0.74 -6.78 -15.90
N THR A 135 -0.87 -7.46 -17.04
CA THR A 135 -1.26 -6.77 -18.28
C THR A 135 -2.57 -6.05 -18.01
N ALA A 136 -2.62 -4.74 -18.26
CA ALA A 136 -3.85 -3.99 -18.25
C ALA A 136 -4.90 -4.75 -19.10
N PRO A 137 -6.16 -4.86 -18.64
CA PRO A 137 -7.20 -5.49 -19.44
C PRO A 137 -7.26 -4.81 -20.81
N LYS A 138 -7.31 -5.61 -21.87
CA LYS A 138 -7.49 -5.14 -23.24
C LYS A 138 -8.83 -4.41 -23.40
#